data_AF-A0A0F5W3Y2-F1
#
_entry.id   AF-A0A0F5W3Y2-F1
#
_cell.length_a   1.000
_cell.length_b   1.000
_cell.length_c   1.000
_cell.angle_alpha   90.00
_cell.angle_beta   90.00
_cell.angle_gamma   90.00
#
_symmetry.space_group_name_H-M   'P 1'
#
loop_
_entity.id
_entity.type
_entity.pdbx_description
1 polymer ?
#
loop_
_entity_poly.entity_id
_entity_poly.type
_entity_poly.pdbx_seq_one_letter_code
_entity_poly.pdbx_strand_id
1 'polypeptide(L)'
;MARRADRLLGDLDPVRRADRVARIRLPEPAPCGRIPLAAIGLTKSYGDHRVLAGVDLAVDRGSRLVVLGPNGAGKTTLLRILAGRDTPDVRALRPDRVLLLPESEEDLWHEDYLELLTPA
;
A
#
# COMPACT_ATOMS: atom_id res chain seq x y z
N MET A 1 22.31 -13.00 35.89
CA MET A 1 21.65 -11.97 35.08
C MET A 1 22.60 -11.35 34.03
N ALA A 2 23.81 -10.91 34.40
CA ALA A 2 24.75 -10.24 33.48
C ALA A 2 25.08 -11.02 32.18
N ARG A 3 25.47 -12.30 32.27
CA ARG A 3 25.89 -13.11 31.11
C ARG A 3 24.87 -13.22 29.96
N ARG A 4 23.57 -13.10 30.25
CA ARG A 4 22.52 -13.18 29.22
C ARG A 4 22.38 -11.86 28.47
N ALA A 5 22.54 -10.74 29.18
CA ALA A 5 22.57 -9.41 28.58
C ALA A 5 23.82 -9.26 27.69
N ASP A 6 24.97 -9.75 28.14
CA ASP A 6 26.22 -9.69 27.37
C ASP A 6 26.12 -10.48 26.06
N ARG A 7 25.45 -11.65 26.07
CA ARG A 7 25.20 -12.41 24.84
C ARG A 7 24.21 -11.69 23.92
N LEU A 8 23.14 -11.13 24.48
CA LEU A 8 22.16 -10.37 23.70
C LEU A 8 22.76 -9.13 23.05
N LEU A 9 23.74 -8.48 23.69
CA LEU A 9 24.46 -7.33 23.14
C LEU A 9 25.51 -7.72 22.10
N GLY A 10 26.14 -8.90 22.25
CA GLY A 10 27.14 -9.42 21.30
C GLY A 10 26.55 -9.91 19.98
N ASP A 11 25.26 -10.30 19.98
CA ASP A 11 24.52 -10.74 18.79
C ASP A 11 23.77 -9.59 18.10
N LEU A 12 23.93 -8.34 18.54
CA LEU A 12 23.31 -7.19 17.86
C LEU A 12 24.14 -6.76 16.65
N ASP A 13 23.52 -6.75 15.49
CA ASP A 13 24.06 -6.06 14.33
C ASP A 13 24.30 -4.57 14.65
N PRO A 14 25.38 -3.97 14.12
CA PRO A 14 25.62 -2.55 14.29
C PRO A 14 24.41 -1.76 13.79
N VAL A 15 23.92 -0.82 14.62
CA VAL A 15 22.81 0.07 14.27
C VAL A 15 23.11 0.71 12.90
N ARG A 16 22.33 0.32 11.88
CA ARG A 16 22.47 0.85 10.52
C ARG A 16 22.36 2.37 10.60
N ARG A 17 23.46 3.05 10.24
CA ARG A 17 23.49 4.52 10.20
C ARG A 17 22.76 4.99 8.94
N ALA A 18 21.64 5.66 9.19
CA ALA A 18 20.78 6.38 8.25
C ALA A 18 20.15 5.51 7.16
N ASP A 19 18.85 5.26 7.31
CA ASP A 19 18.00 4.79 6.23
C ASP A 19 18.22 5.73 5.04
N ARG A 20 18.66 5.16 3.91
CA ARG A 20 18.75 5.92 2.67
C ARG A 20 17.31 6.19 2.23
N VAL A 21 16.78 7.34 2.62
CA VAL A 21 15.46 7.78 2.14
C VAL A 21 15.53 7.92 0.63
N ALA A 22 14.77 7.06 -0.06
CA ALA A 22 14.65 7.15 -1.49
C ALA A 22 14.03 8.48 -1.90
N ARG A 23 14.70 9.21 -2.79
CA ARG A 23 14.12 10.41 -3.41
C ARG A 23 13.22 9.97 -4.55
N ILE A 24 11.98 9.63 -4.23
CA ILE A 24 10.97 9.30 -5.22
C ILE A 24 10.42 10.60 -5.81
N ARG A 25 10.62 10.81 -7.12
CA ARG A 25 9.91 11.85 -7.87
C ARG A 25 8.66 11.24 -8.47
N LEU A 26 7.50 11.71 -8.01
CA LEU A 26 6.22 11.35 -8.61
C LEU A 26 6.01 12.17 -9.89
N PRO A 27 5.39 11.60 -10.94
CA PRO A 27 5.00 12.36 -12.12
C PRO A 27 3.94 13.41 -11.74
N GLU A 28 3.81 14.43 -12.58
CA GLU A 28 2.73 15.39 -12.43
C GLU A 28 1.38 14.67 -12.61
N PRO A 29 0.44 14.79 -11.65
CA PRO A 29 -0.81 14.07 -11.73
C PRO A 29 -1.65 14.59 -12.89
N ALA A 30 -2.31 13.68 -13.61
CA ALA A 30 -3.29 14.06 -14.61
C ALA A 30 -4.42 14.88 -13.97
N PRO A 31 -5.05 15.83 -14.70
CA PRO A 31 -6.24 16.51 -14.22
C PRO A 31 -7.32 15.51 -13.79
N CYS A 32 -7.80 15.63 -12.57
CA CYS A 32 -8.79 14.71 -12.00
C CYS A 32 -10.12 15.41 -11.65
N GLY A 33 -11.10 14.68 -11.12
CA GLY A 33 -12.29 15.29 -10.52
C GLY A 33 -12.05 15.86 -9.12
N ARG A 34 -13.14 16.27 -8.45
CA ARG A 34 -13.13 16.55 -6.99
C ARG A 34 -12.87 15.27 -6.19
N ILE A 35 -13.43 14.14 -6.63
CA ILE A 35 -13.33 12.83 -5.99
C ILE A 35 -12.63 11.87 -6.97
N PRO A 36 -11.28 11.88 -7.02
CA PRO A 36 -10.51 11.04 -7.95
C PRO A 36 -10.54 9.54 -7.63
N LEU A 37 -10.96 9.16 -6.42
CA LEU A 37 -11.02 7.78 -5.99
C LEU A 37 -12.31 7.51 -5.21
N ALA A 38 -13.16 6.64 -5.75
CA ALA A 38 -14.37 6.20 -5.07
C ALA A 38 -14.69 4.73 -5.34
N ALA A 39 -15.26 4.06 -4.35
CA ALA A 39 -15.81 2.72 -4.47
C ALA A 39 -17.12 2.62 -3.69
N ILE A 40 -18.06 1.85 -4.23
CA ILE A 40 -19.36 1.61 -3.60
C ILE A 40 -19.65 0.11 -3.61
N GLY A 41 -19.88 -0.47 -2.44
CA GLY A 41 -20.23 -1.87 -2.23
C GLY A 41 -19.11 -2.81 -2.63
N LEU A 42 -17.84 -2.41 -2.41
CA LEU A 42 -16.68 -3.20 -2.83
C LEU A 42 -16.54 -4.45 -1.96
N THR A 43 -16.64 -5.61 -2.60
CA THR A 43 -16.44 -6.92 -2.00
C THR A 43 -15.33 -7.68 -2.72
N LYS A 44 -14.61 -8.52 -1.98
CA LYS A 44 -13.61 -9.42 -2.56
C LYS A 44 -13.54 -10.69 -1.72
N SER A 45 -13.60 -11.82 -2.40
CA SER A 45 -13.38 -13.15 -1.81
C SER A 45 -12.28 -13.88 -2.56
N TYR A 46 -11.56 -14.74 -1.84
CA TYR A 46 -10.65 -15.74 -2.42
C TYR A 46 -11.14 -17.11 -1.96
N GLY A 47 -11.71 -17.88 -2.88
CA GLY A 47 -12.49 -19.08 -2.53
C GLY A 47 -13.63 -18.71 -1.57
N ASP A 48 -13.74 -19.45 -0.48
CA ASP A 48 -14.77 -19.25 0.55
C ASP A 48 -14.42 -18.12 1.54
N HIS A 49 -13.22 -17.57 1.46
CA HIS A 49 -12.77 -16.52 2.38
C HIS A 49 -13.11 -15.13 1.85
N ARG A 50 -14.07 -14.46 2.50
CA ARG A 50 -14.42 -13.06 2.21
C ARG A 50 -13.43 -12.11 2.88
N VAL A 51 -12.63 -11.42 2.08
CA VAL A 51 -11.61 -10.45 2.53
C VAL A 51 -12.18 -9.05 2.66
N LEU A 52 -13.02 -8.62 1.72
CA LEU A 52 -13.71 -7.32 1.77
C LEU A 52 -15.22 -7.54 1.69
N ALA A 53 -15.96 -6.83 2.54
CA ALA A 53 -17.39 -7.06 2.79
C ALA A 53 -18.23 -5.78 2.62
N GLY A 54 -18.22 -5.18 1.43
CA GLY A 54 -19.11 -4.07 1.08
C GLY A 54 -18.52 -2.72 1.49
N VAL A 55 -17.27 -2.47 1.11
CA VAL A 55 -16.56 -1.23 1.42
C VAL A 55 -17.08 -0.09 0.54
N ASP A 56 -17.55 0.98 1.19
CA ASP A 56 -17.88 2.26 0.56
C ASP A 56 -16.78 3.27 0.93
N LEU A 57 -16.20 3.95 -0.06
CA LEU A 57 -15.27 5.05 0.17
C LEU A 57 -15.32 6.12 -0.93
N ALA A 58 -14.98 7.35 -0.56
CA ALA A 58 -14.75 8.47 -1.46
C ALA A 58 -13.58 9.30 -0.92
N VAL A 59 -12.58 9.53 -1.75
CA VAL A 59 -11.38 10.31 -1.40
C VAL A 59 -11.38 11.59 -2.20
N ASP A 60 -11.48 12.72 -1.51
CA ASP A 60 -11.39 14.04 -2.11
C ASP A 60 -9.94 14.33 -2.56
N ARG A 61 -9.80 15.08 -3.66
CA ARG A 61 -8.51 15.59 -4.14
C ARG A 61 -7.77 16.31 -3.00
N GLY A 62 -6.48 16.00 -2.85
CA GLY A 62 -5.61 16.61 -1.84
C GLY A 62 -5.71 15.98 -0.46
N SER A 63 -6.60 15.00 -0.28
CA SER A 63 -6.73 14.27 0.98
C SER A 63 -5.61 13.25 1.16
N ARG A 64 -5.35 12.92 2.41
CA ARG A 64 -4.53 11.77 2.81
C ARG A 64 -5.43 10.76 3.50
N LEU A 65 -5.47 9.54 2.96
CA LEU A 65 -6.21 8.42 3.55
C LEU A 65 -5.21 7.43 4.14
N VAL A 66 -5.46 6.98 5.36
CA VAL A 66 -4.69 5.92 6.01
C VAL A 66 -5.62 4.74 6.25
N VAL A 67 -5.20 3.54 5.82
CA VAL A 67 -5.94 2.29 6.02
C VAL A 67 -5.24 1.49 7.12
N LEU A 68 -5.94 1.26 8.23
CA LEU A 68 -5.43 0.55 9.40
C LEU A 68 -6.20 -0.76 9.62
N GLY A 69 -5.56 -1.72 10.27
CA GLY A 69 -6.16 -3.00 10.62
C GLY A 69 -5.10 -4.09 10.81
N PRO A 70 -5.44 -5.22 11.43
CA PRO A 70 -4.51 -6.33 11.64
C PRO A 70 -4.04 -6.95 10.31
N ASN A 71 -3.01 -7.79 10.39
CA ASN A 71 -2.57 -8.59 9.25
C ASN A 71 -3.72 -9.50 8.79
N GLY A 72 -3.91 -9.59 7.47
CA GLY A 72 -5.05 -10.31 6.89
C GLY A 72 -6.37 -9.54 6.82
N ALA A 73 -6.46 -8.31 7.36
CA ALA A 73 -7.70 -7.51 7.29
C ALA A 73 -8.08 -7.00 5.89
N GLY A 74 -7.35 -7.37 4.84
CA GLY A 74 -7.65 -6.96 3.46
C GLY A 74 -7.10 -5.59 3.03
N LYS A 75 -6.18 -4.98 3.80
CA LYS A 75 -5.58 -3.66 3.46
C LYS A 75 -4.88 -3.68 2.09
N THR A 76 -3.95 -4.60 1.90
CA THR A 76 -3.21 -4.77 0.64
C THR A 76 -4.17 -5.13 -0.50
N THR A 77 -5.18 -5.95 -0.24
CA THR A 77 -6.25 -6.27 -1.20
C THR A 77 -7.02 -5.02 -1.63
N LEU A 78 -7.44 -4.18 -0.68
CA LEU A 78 -8.12 -2.91 -0.96
C LEU A 78 -7.25 -1.99 -1.83
N LEU A 79 -5.97 -1.80 -1.47
CA LEU A 79 -5.06 -0.93 -2.22
C LEU A 79 -4.81 -1.44 -3.64
N ARG A 80 -4.64 -2.76 -3.82
CA ARG A 80 -4.49 -3.39 -5.15
C ARG A 80 -5.73 -3.20 -6.01
N ILE A 81 -6.92 -3.38 -5.44
CA ILE A 81 -8.18 -3.17 -6.16
C ILE A 81 -8.34 -1.70 -6.58
N LEU A 82 -8.09 -0.76 -5.67
CA LEU A 82 -8.16 0.68 -5.97
C LEU A 82 -7.13 1.09 -7.02
N ALA A 83 -5.99 0.39 -7.10
CA ALA A 83 -4.98 0.55 -8.15
C ALA A 83 -5.29 -0.22 -9.45
N GLY A 84 -6.45 -0.88 -9.56
CA GLY A 84 -6.84 -1.65 -10.73
C GLY A 84 -6.03 -2.94 -10.95
N ARG A 85 -5.29 -3.42 -9.94
CA ARG A 85 -4.44 -4.61 -10.02
C ARG A 85 -5.19 -5.92 -9.73
N ASP A 86 -6.32 -5.84 -9.03
CA ASP A 86 -7.17 -6.98 -8.67
C ASP A 86 -8.64 -6.66 -8.99
N THR A 87 -9.38 -7.64 -9.49
CA THR A 87 -10.80 -7.51 -9.81
C THR A 87 -11.69 -7.76 -8.58
N PRO A 88 -12.50 -6.79 -8.13
CA PRO A 88 -13.51 -7.00 -7.08
C PRO A 88 -14.90 -7.28 -7.67
N ASP A 89 -15.84 -7.65 -6.80
CA ASP A 89 -17.25 -7.39 -7.04
C ASP A 89 -17.57 -6.00 -6.47
N VAL A 90 -18.19 -5.12 -7.25
CA VAL A 90 -18.40 -3.73 -6.82
C VAL A 90 -19.58 -3.13 -7.57
N ARG A 91 -20.34 -2.26 -6.91
CA ARG A 91 -21.46 -1.54 -7.55
C ARG A 91 -20.98 -0.37 -8.39
N ALA A 92 -19.98 0.37 -7.90
CA ALA A 92 -19.32 1.43 -8.65
C ALA A 92 -17.86 1.56 -8.20
N LEU A 93 -16.94 1.69 -9.15
CA LEU A 93 -15.52 1.94 -8.90
C LEU A 93 -15.04 3.04 -9.85
N ARG A 94 -14.40 4.07 -9.30
CA ARG A 94 -13.86 5.23 -10.02
C ARG A 94 -12.43 5.48 -9.56
N PRO A 95 -11.43 4.88 -10.20
CA PRO A 95 -10.03 5.24 -10.02
C PRO A 95 -9.56 6.08 -11.22
N ASP A 96 -9.22 7.35 -11.02
CA ASP A 96 -8.70 8.20 -12.11
C ASP A 96 -7.32 7.72 -12.58
N ARG A 97 -6.28 7.89 -11.74
CA ARG A 97 -4.93 7.35 -11.96
C ARG A 97 -4.28 7.08 -10.61
N VAL A 98 -3.92 5.82 -10.36
CA VAL A 98 -3.40 5.39 -9.06
C VAL A 98 -2.00 4.83 -9.24
N LEU A 99 -1.04 5.45 -8.54
CA LEU A 99 0.30 4.89 -8.37
C LEU A 99 0.31 4.05 -7.09
N LEU A 100 0.70 2.79 -7.21
CA LEU A 100 0.83 1.88 -6.09
C LEU A 100 2.31 1.67 -5.79
N LEU A 101 2.74 2.10 -4.61
CA LEU A 101 4.06 1.72 -4.10
C LEU A 101 3.97 0.28 -3.57
N PRO A 102 4.87 -0.62 -3.98
CA PRO A 102 4.89 -1.98 -3.46
C PRO A 102 5.17 -1.96 -1.96
N GLU A 103 4.66 -2.98 -1.26
CA GLU A 103 5.05 -3.26 0.12
C GLU A 103 6.52 -3.67 0.12
N SER A 104 7.36 -2.94 0.85
CA SER A 104 8.80 -3.24 0.97
C SER A 104 9.06 -4.04 2.23
N GLU A 105 9.58 -5.26 2.09
CA GLU A 105 10.17 -6.00 3.23
C GLU A 105 11.64 -5.60 3.50
N GLU A 106 12.26 -4.89 2.55
CA GLU A 106 13.63 -4.40 2.66
C GLU A 106 13.69 -2.86 2.57
N ASP A 107 14.43 -2.21 3.48
CA ASP A 107 14.80 -0.78 3.40
C ASP A 107 15.73 -0.45 2.20
N LEU A 108 15.88 -1.37 1.24
CA LEU A 108 16.78 -1.27 0.10
C LEU A 108 15.99 -0.90 -1.15
N TRP A 109 16.15 0.34 -1.59
CA TRP A 109 15.59 0.83 -2.84
C TRP A 109 16.35 0.23 -4.04
N HIS A 110 15.63 -0.36 -5.01
CA HIS A 110 16.16 -0.91 -6.26
C HIS A 110 15.55 -0.22 -7.49
N GLU A 111 16.33 0.00 -8.55
CA GLU A 111 15.86 0.72 -9.75
C GLU A 111 14.71 0.00 -10.46
N ASP A 112 14.67 -1.33 -10.41
CA ASP A 112 13.57 -2.14 -10.96
C ASP A 112 12.19 -1.80 -10.36
N TYR A 113 12.11 -1.17 -9.17
CA TYR A 113 10.85 -0.68 -8.62
C TYR A 113 10.23 0.47 -9.42
N LEU A 114 11.03 1.18 -10.24
CA LEU A 114 10.52 2.24 -11.12
C LEU A 114 9.52 1.68 -12.14
N GLU A 115 9.69 0.43 -12.58
CA GLU A 115 8.76 -0.22 -13.52
C GLU A 115 7.38 -0.43 -12.89
N LEU A 116 7.30 -0.59 -11.57
CA LEU A 116 6.03 -0.73 -10.84
C LEU A 116 5.27 0.60 -10.70
N LEU A 117 5.99 1.73 -10.84
CA LEU A 117 5.46 3.10 -10.76
C LEU A 117 5.06 3.67 -12.12
N THR A 118 5.39 2.99 -13.22
CA THR A 118 4.94 3.38 -14.54
C THR A 118 3.52 2.90 -14.80
N PRO A 119 2.59 3.78 -15.26
CA PRO A 119 1.31 3.32 -15.76
C PRO A 119 1.54 2.52 -17.04
N ALA A 120 0.83 1.39 -17.17
CA ALA A 120 0.63 0.73 -18.47
C ALA A 120 -0.12 1.64 -19.45
#